data_AF-A0A371S177-F1
#
_entry.id   AF-A0A371S177-F1
#
_cell.length_a   1.000
_cell.length_b   1.000
_cell.length_c   1.000
_cell.angle_alpha   90.00
_cell.angle_beta   90.00
_cell.angle_gamma   90.00
#
_symmetry.space_group_name_H-M   'P 1'
#
loop_
_entity.id
_entity.type
_entity.pdbx_description
1 polymer ?
#
loop_
_entity_poly.entity_id
_entity_poly.type
_entity_poly.pdbx_seq_one_letter_code
_entity_poly.pdbx_strand_id
1 'polypeptide(L)'
;MAHRFRLTSLLSDSDRNDQALKGYYKSWKELNQKSKSSFTAIDNTFFTNKILRDLEPGPLKLYLFFSHVASNDYGHSWHSIQSIADYFGAQTRTIDNWIKGLIDKDLIYRAPKGSKSHHTYLIPFSDTLITHPSPKNRDEDSPELLEDLISKIRDLEFLYGEIIGVYHLFQWTSQKGKQVSRDASTQMLLIITKRKNDVLIGHIHTLRKSNHLSVSELDIEEQSIFTSPFLFNGQNVMGIALTPFPSLKTRASIKDTINLVKELSTIEEWVLQDRQHLNYGIKDEILPVIDEENDENVDDEEKENVEDVDEDE
;
A
#
# COMPACT_ATOMS: atom_id res chain seq x y z
N MET A 1 45.22 -39.59 -4.11
CA MET A 1 45.13 -38.43 -3.19
C MET A 1 45.25 -37.17 -4.02
N ALA A 2 44.21 -36.34 -4.09
CA ALA A 2 44.18 -35.13 -4.91
C ALA A 2 43.94 -33.90 -4.02
N HIS A 3 44.71 -32.84 -4.28
CA HIS A 3 44.79 -31.59 -3.52
C HIS A 3 43.42 -30.92 -3.29
N ARG A 4 43.11 -30.60 -2.02
CA ARG A 4 41.83 -29.96 -1.61
C ARG A 4 42.00 -28.65 -0.84
N PHE A 5 43.08 -27.91 -1.10
CA PHE A 5 43.26 -26.56 -0.56
C PHE A 5 43.57 -25.60 -1.70
N ARG A 6 42.56 -24.82 -2.11
CA ARG A 6 42.77 -23.64 -2.96
C ARG A 6 43.31 -22.53 -2.06
N LEU A 7 44.56 -22.14 -2.29
CA LEU A 7 45.11 -20.88 -1.78
C LEU A 7 44.28 -19.75 -2.43
N THR A 8 43.53 -19.03 -1.61
CA THR A 8 42.81 -17.82 -2.01
C THR A 8 43.80 -16.84 -2.64
N SER A 9 43.52 -16.37 -3.85
CA SER A 9 44.38 -15.39 -4.50
C SER A 9 44.45 -14.14 -3.63
N LEU A 10 45.66 -13.61 -3.46
CA LEU A 10 45.85 -12.28 -2.92
C LEU A 10 45.05 -11.33 -3.83
N LEU A 11 44.02 -10.69 -3.27
CA LEU A 11 43.25 -9.65 -3.95
C LEU A 11 44.23 -8.67 -4.57
N SER A 12 44.03 -8.32 -5.84
CA SER A 12 44.89 -7.32 -6.49
C SER A 12 44.82 -6.01 -5.71
N ASP A 13 45.83 -5.15 -5.79
CA ASP A 13 45.79 -3.84 -5.10
C ASP A 13 44.57 -3.00 -5.53
N SER A 14 44.06 -3.21 -6.75
CA SER A 14 42.78 -2.67 -7.23
C SER A 14 41.59 -3.16 -6.39
N ASP A 15 41.54 -4.45 -6.08
CA ASP A 15 40.47 -5.06 -5.28
C ASP A 15 40.54 -4.64 -3.80
N ARG A 16 41.76 -4.42 -3.28
CA ARG A 16 41.97 -3.90 -1.92
C ARG A 16 41.51 -2.46 -1.80
N ASN A 17 41.81 -1.63 -2.79
CA ASN A 17 41.34 -0.24 -2.86
C ASN A 17 39.81 -0.16 -3.01
N ASP A 18 39.22 -1.00 -3.86
CA ASP A 18 37.76 -1.10 -4.01
C ASP A 18 37.07 -1.47 -2.69
N GLN A 19 37.59 -2.46 -1.97
CA GLN A 19 37.05 -2.85 -0.66
C GLN A 19 37.18 -1.74 0.39
N ALA A 20 38.31 -1.04 0.42
CA ALA A 20 38.51 0.09 1.33
C ALA A 20 37.54 1.25 1.05
N LEU A 21 37.33 1.60 -0.23
CA LEU A 21 36.38 2.64 -0.63
C LEU A 21 34.94 2.26 -0.29
N LYS A 22 34.55 1.01 -0.54
CA LYS A 22 33.22 0.49 -0.17
C LYS A 22 33.02 0.49 1.35
N GLY A 23 34.04 0.07 2.11
CA GLY A 23 34.02 0.07 3.57
C GLY A 23 33.91 1.47 4.17
N TYR A 24 34.64 2.44 3.61
CA TYR A 24 34.57 3.84 4.00
C TYR A 24 33.18 4.44 3.76
N TYR A 25 32.63 4.27 2.56
CA TYR A 25 31.29 4.76 2.22
C TYR A 25 30.21 4.13 3.12
N LYS A 26 30.28 2.81 3.34
CA LYS A 26 29.37 2.10 4.25
C LYS A 26 29.42 2.70 5.67
N SER A 27 30.61 2.92 6.20
CA SER A 27 30.81 3.49 7.55
C SER A 27 30.25 4.92 7.64
N TRP A 28 30.51 5.76 6.64
CA TRP A 28 29.93 7.11 6.54
C TRP A 28 28.40 7.08 6.49
N LYS A 29 27.81 6.19 5.68
CA LYS A 29 26.35 6.06 5.56
C LYS A 29 25.72 5.64 6.89
N GLU A 30 26.28 4.63 7.55
CA GLU A 30 25.78 4.15 8.85
C GLU A 30 25.86 5.23 9.94
N LEU A 31 26.94 6.01 9.97
CA LEU A 31 27.09 7.13 10.90
C LEU A 31 26.03 8.22 10.69
N ASN A 32 25.80 8.64 9.44
CA ASN A 32 24.82 9.67 9.12
C ASN A 32 23.38 9.22 9.39
N GLN A 33 23.05 7.96 9.11
CA GLN A 33 21.74 7.39 9.46
C GLN A 33 21.50 7.37 10.97
N LYS A 34 22.52 7.01 11.77
CA LYS A 34 22.43 6.97 13.23
C LYS A 34 22.36 8.36 13.88
N SER A 35 23.05 9.34 13.31
CA SER A 35 23.14 10.71 13.84
C SER A 35 21.94 11.59 13.46
N LYS A 36 20.95 11.07 12.71
CA LYS A 36 19.82 11.84 12.16
C LYS A 36 20.25 13.06 11.34
N SER A 37 21.48 13.05 10.81
CA SER A 37 21.93 14.10 9.89
C SER A 37 21.00 14.14 8.69
N SER A 38 20.62 15.35 8.24
CA SER A 38 19.72 15.53 7.11
C SER A 38 20.32 14.89 5.86
N PHE A 39 19.71 13.81 5.39
CA PHE A 39 20.05 13.19 4.11
C PHE A 39 18.87 13.38 3.18
N THR A 40 19.16 13.78 1.95
CA THR A 40 18.15 13.87 0.89
C THR A 40 17.93 12.47 0.32
N ALA A 41 16.81 11.84 0.67
CA ALA A 41 16.37 10.63 0.00
C ALA A 41 15.74 11.01 -1.35
N ILE A 42 16.49 10.79 -2.44
CA ILE A 42 15.92 10.87 -3.79
C ILE A 42 15.40 9.48 -4.13
N ASP A 43 14.07 9.34 -4.22
CA ASP A 43 13.45 8.08 -4.61
C ASP A 43 13.87 7.67 -6.04
N ASN A 44 14.01 6.36 -6.28
CA ASN A 44 14.42 5.84 -7.59
C ASN A 44 13.47 6.27 -8.73
N THR A 45 12.20 6.53 -8.41
CA THR A 45 11.24 7.05 -9.39
C THR A 45 11.66 8.41 -9.97
N PHE A 46 12.49 9.18 -9.27
CA PHE A 46 13.06 10.43 -9.77
C PHE A 46 13.91 10.20 -11.02
N PHE A 47 14.53 9.04 -11.12
CA PHE A 47 15.32 8.61 -12.26
C PHE A 47 14.47 7.89 -13.30
N THR A 48 13.62 6.94 -12.89
CA THR A 48 12.82 6.15 -13.85
C THR A 48 11.79 7.01 -14.58
N ASN A 49 11.22 8.01 -13.91
CA ASN A 49 10.28 8.97 -14.50
C ASN A 49 11.00 10.13 -15.21
N LYS A 50 12.32 10.02 -15.41
CA LYS A 50 13.16 11.00 -16.13
C LYS A 50 13.11 12.42 -15.55
N ILE A 51 12.68 12.61 -14.30
CA ILE A 51 12.60 13.92 -13.66
C ILE A 51 13.98 14.59 -13.64
N LEU A 52 15.03 13.84 -13.28
CA LEU A 52 16.40 14.36 -13.30
C LEU A 52 16.83 14.86 -14.69
N ARG A 53 16.40 14.18 -15.75
CA ARG A 53 16.76 14.50 -17.14
C ARG A 53 15.99 15.71 -17.66
N ASP A 54 14.71 15.80 -17.31
CA ASP A 54 13.76 16.74 -17.89
C ASP A 54 13.57 18.03 -17.06
N LEU A 55 14.16 18.08 -15.87
CA LEU A 55 14.15 19.25 -15.01
C LEU A 55 15.31 20.17 -15.36
N GLU A 56 15.03 21.46 -15.54
CA GLU A 56 16.07 22.45 -15.80
C GLU A 56 17.09 22.51 -14.63
N PRO A 57 18.36 22.86 -14.89
CA PRO A 57 19.40 22.88 -13.87
C PRO A 57 19.08 23.75 -12.65
N GLY A 58 18.38 24.86 -12.85
CA GLY A 58 17.96 25.78 -11.79
C GLY A 58 16.93 25.17 -10.83
N PRO A 59 15.72 24.83 -11.32
CA PRO A 59 14.74 24.07 -10.56
C PRO A 59 15.32 22.82 -9.88
N LEU A 60 16.20 22.06 -10.54
CA LEU A 60 16.83 20.88 -9.95
C LEU A 60 17.68 21.24 -8.72
N LYS A 61 18.54 22.26 -8.80
CA LYS A 61 19.32 22.75 -7.65
C LYS A 61 18.40 23.16 -6.51
N LEU A 62 17.31 23.85 -6.83
CA LEU A 62 16.34 24.30 -5.84
C LEU A 62 15.58 23.13 -5.19
N TYR A 63 15.23 22.10 -5.96
CA TYR A 63 14.60 20.90 -5.45
C TYR A 63 15.50 20.15 -4.47
N LEU A 64 16.78 20.00 -4.81
CA LEU A 64 17.79 19.41 -3.91
C LEU A 64 17.97 20.23 -2.64
N PHE A 65 17.98 21.56 -2.77
CA PHE A 65 17.98 22.46 -1.61
C PHE A 65 16.77 22.21 -0.71
N PHE A 66 15.55 22.21 -1.26
CA PHE A 66 14.34 21.93 -0.47
C PHE A 66 14.39 20.55 0.17
N SER A 67 14.88 19.54 -0.53
CA SER A 67 15.01 18.18 -0.01
C SER A 67 16.08 18.05 1.08
N HIS A 68 17.00 19.00 1.19
CA HIS A 68 18.00 19.05 2.26
C HIS A 68 17.49 19.81 3.49
N VAL A 69 16.78 20.92 3.27
CA VAL A 69 16.31 21.82 4.35
C VAL A 69 14.91 21.47 4.86
N ALA A 70 14.17 20.60 4.17
CA ALA A 70 12.86 20.16 4.62
C ALA A 70 12.95 19.30 5.88
N SER A 71 11.93 19.42 6.74
CA SER A 71 11.75 18.48 7.86
C SER A 71 11.59 17.05 7.33
N ASN A 72 12.34 16.11 7.91
CA ASN A 72 12.24 14.68 7.58
C ASN A 72 10.85 14.09 7.87
N ASP A 73 10.08 14.68 8.77
CA ASP A 73 8.78 14.15 9.20
C ASP A 73 7.65 14.52 8.22
N TYR A 74 7.70 15.74 7.68
CA TYR A 74 6.57 16.33 6.93
C TYR A 74 6.96 16.95 5.58
N GLY A 75 8.23 16.92 5.20
CA GLY A 75 8.70 17.40 3.90
C GLY A 75 8.50 18.89 3.65
N HIS A 76 8.35 19.73 4.69
CA HIS A 76 8.13 21.17 4.52
C HIS A 76 9.33 22.02 4.96
N SER A 77 9.44 23.20 4.35
CA SER A 77 10.41 24.25 4.69
C SER A 77 9.77 25.64 4.62
N TRP A 78 10.39 26.62 5.29
CA TRP A 78 9.89 28.00 5.44
C TRP A 78 10.88 29.07 4.92
N HIS A 79 11.79 28.68 4.02
CA HIS A 79 12.76 29.60 3.45
C HIS A 79 12.08 30.65 2.55
N SER A 80 12.34 31.93 2.84
CA SER A 80 11.88 33.05 2.03
C SER A 80 12.61 33.05 0.68
N ILE A 81 12.00 33.64 -0.34
CA ILE A 81 12.63 33.80 -1.66
C ILE A 81 13.96 34.53 -1.54
N GLN A 82 14.04 35.55 -0.68
CA GLN A 82 15.28 36.28 -0.42
C GLN A 82 16.37 35.36 0.15
N SER A 83 16.06 34.55 1.17
CA SER A 83 17.05 33.64 1.76
C SER A 83 17.58 32.60 0.76
N ILE A 84 16.71 32.15 -0.15
CA ILE A 84 17.07 31.21 -1.22
C ILE A 84 17.95 31.92 -2.27
N ALA A 85 17.59 33.16 -2.64
CA ALA A 85 18.34 33.98 -3.57
C ALA A 85 19.76 34.27 -3.04
N ASP A 86 19.89 34.61 -1.76
CA ASP A 86 21.16 34.84 -1.09
C ASP A 86 22.02 33.56 -1.08
N TYR A 87 21.43 32.40 -0.78
CA TYR A 87 22.13 31.11 -0.79
C TYR A 87 22.70 30.75 -2.18
N PHE A 88 21.92 30.95 -3.24
CA PHE A 88 22.33 30.61 -4.60
C PHE A 88 23.10 31.73 -5.32
N GLY A 89 23.25 32.91 -4.71
CA GLY A 89 23.81 34.08 -5.39
C GLY A 89 22.99 34.50 -6.61
N ALA A 90 21.66 34.37 -6.55
CA ALA A 90 20.74 34.61 -7.66
C ALA A 90 19.80 35.79 -7.38
N GLN A 91 19.12 36.30 -8.41
CA GLN A 91 18.04 37.28 -8.22
C GLN A 91 16.77 36.57 -7.72
N THR A 92 15.96 37.27 -6.92
CA THR A 92 14.66 36.77 -6.43
C THR A 92 13.75 36.31 -7.58
N ARG A 93 13.70 37.06 -8.68
CA ARG A 93 12.98 36.68 -9.92
C ARG A 93 13.45 35.34 -10.50
N THR A 94 14.74 35.04 -10.43
CA THR A 94 15.27 33.75 -10.88
C THR A 94 14.77 32.62 -9.99
N ILE A 95 14.74 32.84 -8.68
CA ILE A 95 14.20 31.87 -7.72
C ILE A 95 12.70 31.67 -7.93
N ASP A 96 11.93 32.73 -8.18
CA ASP A 96 10.49 32.62 -8.48
C ASP A 96 10.25 31.77 -9.74
N ASN A 97 11.04 31.97 -10.78
CA ASN A 97 10.97 31.13 -11.98
C ASN A 97 11.32 29.66 -11.68
N TRP A 98 12.32 29.41 -10.84
CA TRP A 98 12.67 28.05 -10.45
C TRP A 98 11.57 27.38 -9.62
N ILE A 99 10.97 28.12 -8.68
CA ILE A 99 9.81 27.66 -7.89
C ILE A 99 8.65 27.32 -8.82
N LYS A 100 8.34 28.21 -9.78
CA LYS A 100 7.29 27.96 -10.77
C LYS A 100 7.57 26.68 -11.56
N GLY A 101 8.80 26.46 -12.02
CA GLY A 101 9.17 25.22 -12.71
C GLY A 101 8.98 23.95 -11.88
N LEU A 102 9.13 24.03 -10.55
CA LEU A 102 8.85 22.91 -9.64
C LEU A 102 7.35 22.71 -9.38
N ILE A 103 6.58 23.80 -9.29
CA ILE A 103 5.11 23.75 -9.15
C ILE A 103 4.48 23.19 -10.42
N ASP A 104 4.88 23.68 -11.59
CA ASP A 104 4.37 23.26 -12.91
C ASP A 104 4.63 21.76 -13.18
N LYS A 105 5.66 21.19 -12.53
CA LYS A 105 6.00 19.77 -12.57
C LYS A 105 5.46 18.98 -11.37
N ASP A 106 4.61 19.57 -10.55
CA ASP A 106 3.92 18.88 -9.47
C ASP A 106 4.87 18.32 -8.37
N LEU A 107 6.07 18.89 -8.24
CA LEU A 107 7.12 18.45 -7.30
C LEU A 107 7.06 19.16 -5.95
N ILE A 108 6.52 20.38 -5.93
CA ILE A 108 6.33 21.17 -4.70
C ILE A 108 4.96 21.84 -4.69
N TYR A 109 4.44 22.05 -3.49
CA TYR A 109 3.33 22.95 -3.23
C TYR A 109 3.81 24.10 -2.36
N ARG A 110 3.46 25.35 -2.69
CA ARG A 110 3.90 26.52 -1.93
C ARG A 110 2.70 27.40 -1.59
N ALA A 111 2.48 27.65 -0.29
CA ALA A 111 1.33 28.40 0.19
C ALA A 111 1.70 29.38 1.31
N PRO A 112 1.00 30.53 1.41
CA PRO A 112 1.12 31.41 2.56
C PRO A 112 0.47 30.75 3.79
N LYS A 113 1.18 30.68 4.92
CA LYS A 113 0.63 30.14 6.18
C LYS A 113 0.82 31.14 7.31
N GLY A 114 -0.06 32.14 7.36
CA GLY A 114 -0.16 33.11 8.48
C GLY A 114 1.11 33.88 8.86
N SER A 115 2.19 33.76 8.08
CA SER A 115 3.51 34.33 8.35
C SER A 115 4.02 35.09 7.13
N LYS A 116 5.09 35.86 7.30
CA LYS A 116 5.70 36.63 6.21
C LYS A 116 6.34 35.75 5.12
N SER A 117 6.59 34.47 5.40
CA SER A 117 7.21 33.52 4.46
C SER A 117 6.23 32.44 4.05
N HIS A 118 6.29 32.05 2.79
CA HIS A 118 5.51 30.92 2.29
C HIS A 118 6.10 29.60 2.80
N HIS A 119 5.23 28.65 3.12
CA HIS A 119 5.63 27.27 3.37
C HIS A 119 5.74 26.55 2.03
N THR A 120 6.85 25.83 1.83
CA THR A 120 7.05 24.96 0.68
C THR A 120 6.99 23.52 1.17
N TYR A 121 6.15 22.71 0.54
CA TYR A 121 5.94 21.30 0.80
C TYR A 121 6.47 20.52 -0.39
N LEU A 122 7.32 19.52 -0.15
CA LEU A 122 7.68 18.53 -1.15
C LEU A 122 6.46 17.64 -1.39
N ILE A 123 6.11 17.41 -2.66
CA ILE A 123 5.03 16.50 -3.02
C ILE A 123 5.63 15.17 -3.47
N PRO A 124 5.14 14.03 -2.95
CA PRO A 124 5.52 12.72 -3.47
C PRO A 124 5.25 12.59 -4.98
N PHE A 125 6.20 12.00 -5.70
CA PHE A 125 6.15 11.78 -7.15
C PHE A 125 6.16 10.29 -7.52
N SER A 126 5.93 9.43 -6.53
CA SER A 126 5.75 7.99 -6.66
C SER A 126 4.38 7.58 -6.14
N ASP A 127 3.89 6.45 -6.63
CA ASP A 127 2.63 5.88 -6.18
C ASP A 127 2.68 5.60 -4.67
N THR A 128 1.59 5.87 -3.97
CA THR A 128 1.57 5.79 -2.52
C THR A 128 0.24 5.30 -1.97
N LEU A 129 0.24 4.97 -0.68
CA LEU A 129 -0.95 4.57 0.06
C LEU A 129 -1.17 5.52 1.23
N ILE A 130 -2.40 5.98 1.40
CA ILE A 130 -2.80 6.83 2.52
C ILE A 130 -3.89 6.12 3.31
N THR A 131 -3.61 5.77 4.56
CA THR A 131 -4.62 5.23 5.47
C THR A 131 -5.42 6.35 6.11
N HIS A 132 -6.74 6.29 5.98
CA HIS A 132 -7.65 7.23 6.60
C HIS A 132 -8.29 6.63 7.85
N PRO A 133 -8.28 7.35 8.99
CA PRO A 133 -9.20 7.05 10.08
C PRO A 133 -10.64 7.37 9.66
N SER A 134 -11.60 6.86 10.42
CA SER A 134 -13.00 7.26 10.22
C SER A 134 -13.12 8.79 10.43
N PRO A 135 -13.72 9.54 9.50
CA PRO A 135 -13.89 10.99 9.64
C PRO A 135 -14.71 11.38 10.88
N LYS A 136 -15.65 10.52 11.27
CA LYS A 136 -16.56 10.68 12.42
C LYS A 136 -16.58 9.42 13.27
N ASN A 137 -16.82 9.57 14.57
CA ASN A 137 -17.12 8.42 15.42
C ASN A 137 -18.53 7.91 15.05
N ARG A 138 -18.59 6.67 14.59
CA ARG A 138 -19.82 5.98 14.17
C ARG A 138 -19.91 4.66 14.92
N ASP A 139 -21.09 4.10 15.07
CA ASP A 139 -21.28 2.78 15.71
C ASP A 139 -21.20 1.62 14.70
N GLU A 140 -21.25 1.94 13.41
CA GLU A 140 -21.19 0.98 12.31
C GLU A 140 -20.42 1.55 11.10
N ASP A 141 -20.09 0.67 10.16
CA ASP A 141 -19.47 1.03 8.89
C ASP A 141 -20.57 1.15 7.82
N SER A 142 -21.24 2.31 7.79
CA SER A 142 -22.42 2.58 6.95
C SER A 142 -22.08 3.23 5.61
N PRO A 143 -23.00 3.27 4.62
CA PRO A 143 -22.75 3.95 3.34
C PRO A 143 -22.28 5.40 3.46
N GLU A 144 -22.73 6.17 4.46
CA GLU A 144 -22.33 7.57 4.63
C GLU A 144 -20.86 7.70 5.13
N LEU A 145 -20.25 6.63 5.62
CA LEU A 145 -18.81 6.60 5.91
C LEU A 145 -18.00 6.80 4.63
N LEU A 146 -18.37 6.10 3.56
CA LEU A 146 -17.72 6.25 2.26
C LEU A 146 -17.94 7.66 1.71
N GLU A 147 -19.15 8.20 1.84
CA GLU A 147 -19.46 9.56 1.40
C GLU A 147 -18.58 10.61 2.10
N ASP A 148 -18.43 10.52 3.44
CA ASP A 148 -17.53 11.41 4.19
C ASP A 148 -16.07 11.29 3.72
N LEU A 149 -15.59 10.07 3.44
CA LEU A 149 -14.23 9.83 2.91
C LEU A 149 -14.05 10.46 1.53
N ILE A 150 -15.02 10.23 0.63
CA ILE A 150 -15.02 10.79 -0.74
C ILE A 150 -15.05 12.31 -0.69
N SER A 151 -15.89 12.92 0.15
CA SER A 151 -15.95 14.38 0.32
C SER A 151 -14.58 14.93 0.72
N LYS A 152 -13.95 14.33 1.75
CA LYS A 152 -12.64 14.77 2.22
C LYS A 152 -11.54 14.63 1.16
N ILE A 153 -11.59 13.58 0.33
CA ILE A 153 -10.63 13.38 -0.76
C ILE A 153 -10.87 14.42 -1.87
N ARG A 154 -12.13 14.67 -2.24
CA ARG A 154 -12.51 15.69 -3.25
C ARG A 154 -12.13 17.11 -2.82
N ASP A 155 -12.26 17.44 -1.53
CA ASP A 155 -11.80 18.74 -0.99
C ASP A 155 -10.29 18.97 -1.19
N LEU A 156 -9.53 17.89 -1.38
CA LEU A 156 -8.08 17.88 -1.60
C LEU A 156 -7.72 17.36 -3.00
N GLU A 157 -8.63 17.47 -3.98
CA GLU A 157 -8.41 17.02 -5.36
C GLU A 157 -7.17 17.68 -6.00
N PHE A 158 -6.88 18.95 -5.66
CA PHE A 158 -5.67 19.63 -6.14
C PHE A 158 -4.37 18.90 -5.74
N LEU A 159 -4.40 18.14 -4.65
CA LEU A 159 -3.27 17.38 -4.13
C LEU A 159 -3.32 15.91 -4.59
N TYR A 160 -4.49 15.28 -4.47
CA TYR A 160 -4.64 13.84 -4.70
C TYR A 160 -4.98 13.47 -6.15
N GLY A 161 -5.46 14.43 -6.93
CA GLY A 161 -5.99 14.20 -8.27
C GLY A 161 -7.43 13.68 -8.26
N GLU A 162 -7.90 13.31 -9.45
CA GLU A 162 -9.27 12.83 -9.67
C GLU A 162 -9.46 11.42 -9.10
N ILE A 163 -10.63 11.14 -8.53
CA ILE A 163 -11.01 9.78 -8.12
C ILE A 163 -11.36 8.98 -9.37
N ILE A 164 -10.57 7.94 -9.65
CA ILE A 164 -10.73 7.08 -10.83
C ILE A 164 -11.29 5.69 -10.51
N GLY A 165 -11.38 5.32 -9.24
CA GLY A 165 -11.95 4.04 -8.83
C GLY A 165 -12.27 3.98 -7.34
N VAL A 166 -13.32 3.24 -7.00
CA VAL A 166 -13.74 2.98 -5.62
C VAL A 166 -14.10 1.50 -5.51
N TYR A 167 -13.48 0.79 -4.57
CA TYR A 167 -13.61 -0.64 -4.40
C TYR A 167 -13.77 -1.02 -2.93
N HIS A 168 -14.46 -2.12 -2.68
CA HIS A 168 -14.52 -2.76 -1.37
C HIS A 168 -13.71 -4.06 -1.42
N LEU A 169 -12.55 -4.07 -0.76
CA LEU A 169 -11.70 -5.25 -0.68
C LEU A 169 -12.10 -6.13 0.50
N PHE A 170 -12.30 -7.42 0.24
CA PHE A 170 -12.48 -8.46 1.23
C PHE A 170 -11.33 -9.45 1.14
N GLN A 171 -10.74 -9.85 2.27
CA GLN A 171 -9.74 -10.91 2.30
C GLN A 171 -9.88 -11.73 3.59
N TRP A 172 -9.97 -13.05 3.46
CA TRP A 172 -9.87 -13.92 4.61
C TRP A 172 -8.48 -13.88 5.25
N THR A 173 -8.43 -13.90 6.58
CA THR A 173 -7.15 -13.96 7.30
C THR A 173 -6.69 -15.41 7.36
N SER A 174 -5.54 -15.71 6.74
CA SER A 174 -4.90 -17.01 6.85
C SER A 174 -3.40 -16.88 7.15
N GLN A 175 -2.83 -17.91 7.78
CA GLN A 175 -1.39 -18.10 7.85
C GLN A 175 -0.95 -18.96 6.67
N LYS A 176 0.24 -18.67 6.12
CA LYS A 176 0.78 -19.42 4.98
C LYS A 176 0.76 -20.94 5.27
N GLY A 177 0.08 -21.69 4.41
CA GLY A 177 -0.02 -23.16 4.52
C GLY A 177 -1.07 -23.67 5.53
N LYS A 178 -1.94 -22.80 6.06
CA LYS A 178 -3.08 -23.20 6.89
C LYS A 178 -4.39 -22.96 6.15
N GLN A 179 -5.39 -23.76 6.50
CA GLN A 179 -6.76 -23.56 6.05
C GLN A 179 -7.29 -22.21 6.55
N VAL A 180 -8.11 -21.58 5.72
CA VAL A 180 -8.77 -20.32 6.03
C VAL A 180 -9.76 -20.51 7.18
N SER A 181 -9.73 -19.59 8.15
CA SER A 181 -10.74 -19.56 9.23
C SER A 181 -11.87 -18.58 8.88
N ARG A 182 -13.10 -19.02 9.10
CA ARG A 182 -14.34 -18.23 9.02
C ARG A 182 -14.39 -17.07 10.03
N ASP A 183 -13.57 -17.10 11.07
CA ASP A 183 -13.68 -16.17 12.19
C ASP A 183 -13.00 -14.83 11.92
N ALA A 184 -12.08 -14.77 10.97
CA ALA A 184 -11.24 -13.60 10.77
C ALA A 184 -11.14 -13.19 9.30
N SER A 185 -11.67 -12.02 8.97
CA SER A 185 -11.49 -11.36 7.68
C SER A 185 -10.87 -9.97 7.83
N THR A 186 -10.43 -9.43 6.70
CA THR A 186 -9.96 -8.06 6.54
C THR A 186 -10.83 -7.42 5.48
N GLN A 187 -11.49 -6.32 5.84
CA GLN A 187 -12.37 -5.58 4.96
C GLN A 187 -11.91 -4.13 4.87
N MET A 188 -11.83 -3.59 3.67
CA MET A 188 -11.23 -2.28 3.41
C MET A 188 -11.94 -1.58 2.26
N LEU A 189 -12.22 -0.29 2.43
CA LEU A 189 -12.52 0.60 1.30
C LEU A 189 -11.19 1.05 0.68
N LEU A 190 -11.10 0.92 -0.64
CA LEU A 190 -10.01 1.42 -1.46
C LEU A 190 -10.56 2.46 -2.43
N ILE A 191 -10.10 3.71 -2.29
CA ILE A 191 -10.41 4.81 -3.21
C ILE A 191 -9.11 5.14 -3.94
N ILE A 192 -9.12 5.07 -5.27
CA ILE A 192 -7.95 5.32 -6.10
C ILE A 192 -8.08 6.71 -6.70
N THR A 193 -7.08 7.56 -6.48
CA THR A 193 -6.96 8.83 -7.20
C THR A 193 -5.77 8.83 -8.14
N LYS A 194 -5.85 9.64 -9.19
CA LYS A 194 -4.79 9.82 -10.18
C LYS A 194 -4.51 11.31 -10.40
N ARG A 195 -3.25 11.68 -10.19
CA ARG A 195 -2.76 13.04 -10.45
C ARG A 195 -2.48 13.25 -11.94
N LYS A 196 -2.35 14.52 -12.34
CA LYS A 196 -2.02 14.92 -13.73
C LYS A 196 -0.67 14.40 -14.22
N ASN A 197 0.24 14.09 -13.30
CA ASN A 197 1.55 13.50 -13.57
C ASN A 197 1.54 11.96 -13.48
N ASP A 198 0.36 11.33 -13.60
CA ASP A 198 0.12 9.89 -13.57
C ASP A 198 0.43 9.17 -12.24
N VAL A 199 0.75 9.90 -11.17
CA VAL A 199 0.93 9.32 -9.84
C VAL A 199 -0.41 8.81 -9.31
N LEU A 200 -0.43 7.55 -8.88
CA LEU A 200 -1.58 6.90 -8.27
C LEU A 200 -1.51 6.94 -6.75
N ILE A 201 -2.66 7.19 -6.12
CA ILE A 201 -2.78 7.18 -4.66
C ILE A 201 -3.90 6.23 -4.26
N GLY A 202 -3.56 5.19 -3.50
CA GLY A 202 -4.53 4.30 -2.87
C GLY A 202 -4.93 4.84 -1.49
N HIS A 203 -6.11 5.41 -1.38
CA HIS A 203 -6.69 5.81 -0.10
C HIS A 203 -7.42 4.64 0.53
N ILE A 204 -7.00 4.27 1.73
CA ILE A 204 -7.40 3.04 2.40
C ILE A 204 -8.16 3.37 3.68
N HIS A 205 -9.31 2.73 3.88
CA HIS A 205 -10.01 2.73 5.17
C HIS A 205 -10.38 1.31 5.57
N THR A 206 -10.00 0.87 6.77
CA THR A 206 -10.34 -0.47 7.28
C THR A 206 -11.74 -0.47 7.91
N LEU A 207 -12.59 -1.37 7.45
CA LEU A 207 -13.95 -1.59 7.95
C LEU A 207 -13.90 -2.52 9.17
N ARG A 208 -13.72 -1.91 10.35
CA ARG A 208 -13.52 -2.66 11.62
C ARG A 208 -14.83 -3.16 12.24
N LYS A 209 -15.97 -2.60 11.82
CA LYS A 209 -17.30 -2.90 12.36
C LYS A 209 -18.11 -3.81 11.44
N SER A 210 -17.60 -4.10 10.24
CA SER A 210 -18.17 -5.07 9.30
C SER A 210 -17.76 -6.53 9.53
N ASN A 211 -17.17 -6.89 10.68
CA ASN A 211 -16.69 -8.28 10.92
C ASN A 211 -17.82 -9.34 10.96
N HIS A 212 -19.06 -8.90 11.14
CA HIS A 212 -20.26 -9.73 11.06
C HIS A 212 -20.71 -10.01 9.62
N LEU A 213 -20.12 -9.31 8.64
CA LEU A 213 -20.37 -9.51 7.22
C LEU A 213 -19.26 -10.35 6.59
N SER A 214 -19.62 -11.10 5.55
CA SER A 214 -18.71 -11.98 4.83
C SER A 214 -19.10 -12.13 3.36
N VAL A 215 -18.23 -12.76 2.58
CA VAL A 215 -18.60 -13.42 1.32
C VAL A 215 -19.00 -14.88 1.56
N SER A 216 -19.72 -15.50 0.60
CA SER A 216 -20.28 -16.86 0.69
C SER A 216 -19.30 -18.01 0.47
N GLU A 217 -18.00 -17.74 0.36
CA GLU A 217 -16.99 -18.75 0.07
C GLU A 217 -15.73 -18.55 0.92
N LEU A 218 -15.21 -19.64 1.49
CA LEU A 218 -14.00 -19.62 2.33
C LEU A 218 -12.73 -19.82 1.48
N ASP A 219 -12.79 -20.69 0.49
CA ASP A 219 -11.65 -21.04 -0.35
C ASP A 219 -11.68 -20.24 -1.66
N ILE A 220 -11.00 -19.10 -1.64
CA ILE A 220 -10.94 -18.17 -2.77
C ILE A 220 -9.60 -18.39 -3.47
N GLU A 221 -9.61 -19.24 -4.50
CA GLU A 221 -8.41 -19.57 -5.28
C GLU A 221 -8.01 -18.45 -6.24
N GLU A 222 -8.99 -17.76 -6.84
CA GLU A 222 -8.83 -16.62 -7.73
C GLU A 222 -9.64 -15.42 -7.24
N GLN A 223 -9.30 -14.19 -7.65
CA GLN A 223 -10.07 -13.05 -7.15
C GLN A 223 -11.48 -13.03 -7.75
N SER A 224 -12.47 -12.97 -6.87
CA SER A 224 -13.90 -12.97 -7.19
C SER A 224 -14.52 -11.61 -6.88
N ILE A 225 -15.72 -11.35 -7.38
CA ILE A 225 -16.43 -10.08 -7.16
C ILE A 225 -17.67 -10.27 -6.29
N PHE A 226 -18.14 -9.21 -5.65
CA PHE A 226 -19.40 -9.18 -4.91
C PHE A 226 -20.04 -7.80 -4.97
N THR A 227 -21.33 -7.70 -4.65
CA THR A 227 -22.03 -6.42 -4.57
C THR A 227 -21.84 -5.79 -3.19
N SER A 228 -21.11 -4.67 -3.11
CA SER A 228 -20.87 -3.97 -1.85
C SER A 228 -22.11 -3.17 -1.41
N PRO A 229 -22.41 -3.06 -0.11
CA PRO A 229 -23.49 -2.21 0.38
C PRO A 229 -23.17 -0.71 0.30
N PHE A 230 -21.89 -0.35 0.09
CA PHE A 230 -21.48 1.05 -0.06
C PHE A 230 -21.86 1.60 -1.43
N LEU A 231 -22.20 2.89 -1.48
CA LEU A 231 -22.60 3.57 -2.71
C LEU A 231 -21.56 4.60 -3.13
N PHE A 232 -21.26 4.64 -4.44
CA PHE A 232 -20.49 5.69 -5.07
C PHE A 232 -21.23 6.17 -6.32
N ASN A 233 -21.48 7.49 -6.41
CA ASN A 233 -22.27 8.10 -7.49
C ASN A 233 -23.63 7.41 -7.74
N GLY A 234 -24.28 6.93 -6.67
CA GLY A 234 -25.59 6.27 -6.73
C GLY A 234 -25.56 4.80 -7.16
N GLN A 235 -24.39 4.22 -7.40
CA GLN A 235 -24.22 2.80 -7.72
C GLN A 235 -23.51 2.05 -6.60
N ASN A 236 -23.82 0.77 -6.43
CA ASN A 236 -23.09 -0.09 -5.51
C ASN A 236 -21.62 -0.16 -5.91
N VAL A 237 -20.75 0.05 -4.93
CA VAL A 237 -19.31 -0.15 -5.08
C VAL A 237 -19.05 -1.60 -5.44
N MET A 238 -18.11 -1.84 -6.36
CA MET A 238 -17.68 -3.20 -6.65
C MET A 238 -16.88 -3.76 -5.47
N GLY A 239 -17.33 -4.89 -4.96
CA GLY A 239 -16.60 -5.70 -4.01
C GLY A 239 -15.62 -6.62 -4.73
N ILE A 240 -14.40 -6.75 -4.20
CA ILE A 240 -13.38 -7.68 -4.69
C ILE A 240 -12.95 -8.57 -3.54
N ALA A 241 -13.21 -9.86 -3.66
CA ALA A 241 -12.77 -10.87 -2.72
C ALA A 241 -11.41 -11.40 -3.19
N LEU A 242 -10.37 -11.14 -2.39
CA LEU A 242 -8.99 -11.50 -2.70
C LEU A 242 -8.65 -12.88 -2.14
N THR A 243 -7.68 -13.52 -2.76
CA THR A 243 -7.08 -14.74 -2.24
C THR A 243 -6.51 -14.49 -0.82
N PRO A 244 -6.54 -15.48 0.09
CA PRO A 244 -6.12 -15.29 1.49
C PRO A 244 -4.64 -14.91 1.69
N PHE A 245 -3.80 -15.17 0.68
CA PHE A 245 -2.36 -14.89 0.72
C PHE A 245 -1.88 -14.25 -0.60
N PRO A 246 -1.03 -13.20 -0.56
CA PRO A 246 -0.42 -12.58 0.63
C PRO A 246 -1.40 -11.68 1.42
N SER A 247 -1.24 -11.61 2.74
CA SER A 247 -2.13 -10.81 3.59
C SER A 247 -1.94 -9.30 3.40
N LEU A 248 -3.05 -8.57 3.21
CA LEU A 248 -3.09 -7.11 3.08
C LEU A 248 -2.61 -6.36 4.34
N LYS A 249 -2.55 -7.00 5.52
CA LYS A 249 -2.21 -6.35 6.79
C LYS A 249 -0.71 -6.20 7.04
N THR A 250 0.14 -6.86 6.26
CA THR A 250 1.58 -6.92 6.54
C THR A 250 2.33 -5.76 5.89
N ARG A 251 3.41 -5.27 6.51
CA ARG A 251 4.29 -4.27 5.84
C ARG A 251 4.88 -4.81 4.54
N ALA A 252 5.07 -6.13 4.45
CA ALA A 252 5.57 -6.79 3.26
C ALA A 252 4.61 -6.68 2.06
N SER A 253 3.30 -6.56 2.30
CA SER A 253 2.29 -6.46 1.24
C SER A 253 2.02 -5.05 0.74
N ILE A 254 2.71 -4.02 1.24
CA ILE A 254 2.59 -2.65 0.70
C ILE A 254 2.83 -2.64 -0.81
N LYS A 255 3.83 -3.39 -1.28
CA LYS A 255 4.14 -3.52 -2.70
C LYS A 255 2.99 -4.19 -3.47
N ASP A 256 2.41 -5.24 -2.90
CA ASP A 256 1.30 -5.97 -3.51
C ASP A 256 0.03 -5.11 -3.58
N THR A 257 -0.26 -4.34 -2.52
CA THR A 257 -1.35 -3.37 -2.52
C THR A 257 -1.14 -2.24 -3.52
N ILE A 258 0.09 -1.74 -3.69
CA ILE A 258 0.40 -0.76 -4.75
C ILE A 258 0.21 -1.38 -6.14
N ASN A 259 0.63 -2.64 -6.34
CA ASN A 259 0.39 -3.34 -7.61
C ASN A 259 -1.12 -3.52 -7.88
N LEU A 260 -1.90 -3.86 -6.85
CA LEU A 260 -3.36 -3.95 -6.94
C LEU A 260 -3.97 -2.60 -7.34
N VAL A 261 -3.51 -1.49 -6.75
CA VAL A 261 -3.94 -0.14 -7.15
C VAL A 261 -3.64 0.13 -8.62
N LYS A 262 -2.47 -0.27 -9.12
CA LYS A 262 -2.09 -0.11 -10.54
C LYS A 262 -2.99 -0.93 -11.46
N GLU A 263 -3.18 -2.19 -11.12
CA GLU A 263 -4.04 -3.10 -11.89
C GLU A 263 -5.46 -2.54 -11.95
N LEU A 264 -6.06 -2.22 -10.80
CA LEU A 264 -7.41 -1.67 -10.72
C LEU A 264 -7.57 -0.31 -11.42
N SER A 265 -6.51 0.49 -11.49
CA SER A 265 -6.54 1.78 -12.21
C SER A 265 -6.56 1.64 -13.74
N THR A 266 -6.29 0.44 -14.27
CA THR A 266 -6.15 0.20 -15.71
C THR A 266 -7.01 -0.97 -16.21
N ILE A 267 -7.55 -1.78 -15.32
CA ILE A 267 -8.40 -2.90 -15.67
C ILE A 267 -9.74 -2.40 -16.23
N GLU A 268 -10.15 -2.98 -17.34
CA GLU A 268 -11.46 -2.72 -17.92
C GLU A 268 -12.54 -3.35 -17.05
N GLU A 269 -13.66 -2.65 -16.82
CA GLU A 269 -14.70 -3.08 -15.89
C GLU A 269 -15.29 -4.45 -16.26
N TRP A 270 -15.46 -4.73 -17.56
CA TRP A 270 -15.99 -6.01 -18.04
C TRP A 270 -15.10 -7.20 -17.67
N VAL A 271 -13.78 -7.01 -17.51
CA VAL A 271 -12.85 -8.05 -17.06
C VAL A 271 -13.10 -8.41 -15.60
N LEU A 272 -13.52 -7.43 -14.79
CA LEU A 272 -13.92 -7.70 -13.41
C LEU A 272 -15.29 -8.37 -13.35
N GLN A 273 -16.22 -7.96 -14.21
CA GLN A 273 -17.58 -8.50 -14.25
C GLN A 273 -17.66 -9.97 -14.71
N ASP A 274 -16.69 -10.45 -15.49
CA ASP A 274 -16.59 -11.85 -15.94
C ASP A 274 -16.15 -12.81 -14.82
N ARG A 275 -15.71 -12.29 -13.67
CA ARG A 275 -15.26 -13.10 -12.53
C ARG A 275 -16.45 -13.71 -11.79
N GLN A 276 -16.16 -14.78 -11.05
CA GLN A 276 -17.13 -15.41 -10.15
C GLN A 276 -17.76 -14.37 -9.21
N HIS A 277 -19.09 -14.38 -9.10
CA HIS A 277 -19.83 -13.51 -8.20
C HIS A 277 -20.16 -14.24 -6.90
N LEU A 278 -19.71 -13.70 -5.77
CA LEU A 278 -19.98 -14.20 -4.43
C LEU A 278 -21.14 -13.42 -3.80
N ASN A 279 -21.93 -14.09 -2.97
CA ASN A 279 -22.91 -13.40 -2.15
C ASN A 279 -22.19 -12.72 -0.99
N TYR A 280 -22.55 -11.48 -0.70
CA TYR A 280 -22.02 -10.73 0.45
C TYR A 280 -23.16 -10.36 1.39
N GLY A 281 -23.00 -10.66 2.67
CA GLY A 281 -24.08 -10.53 3.65
C GLY A 281 -23.67 -10.97 5.06
N ILE A 282 -24.67 -11.19 5.91
CA ILE A 282 -24.45 -11.62 7.30
C ILE A 282 -23.78 -12.99 7.29
N LYS A 283 -22.64 -13.10 7.97
CA LYS A 283 -21.75 -14.27 7.96
C LYS A 283 -22.49 -15.56 8.31
N ASP A 284 -23.33 -15.53 9.33
CA ASP A 284 -24.08 -16.71 9.80
C ASP A 284 -25.19 -17.15 8.84
N GLU A 285 -25.66 -16.27 7.97
CA GLU A 285 -26.69 -16.58 6.98
C GLU A 285 -26.09 -17.19 5.71
N ILE A 286 -24.95 -16.67 5.25
CA ILE A 286 -24.35 -17.05 3.96
C ILE A 286 -23.29 -18.15 4.07
N LEU A 287 -22.76 -18.37 5.27
CA LEU A 287 -21.80 -19.44 5.59
C LEU A 287 -22.25 -20.08 6.91
N PRO A 288 -23.35 -20.85 6.94
CA PRO A 288 -23.81 -21.49 8.17
C PRO A 288 -22.76 -22.45 8.71
N VAL A 289 -22.66 -22.56 10.04
CA VAL A 289 -21.84 -23.59 10.68
C VAL A 289 -22.56 -24.92 10.46
N ILE A 290 -21.92 -25.85 9.75
CA ILE A 290 -22.40 -27.22 9.68
C ILE A 290 -21.87 -27.90 10.93
N ASP A 291 -22.74 -28.12 11.92
CA ASP A 291 -22.41 -28.94 13.07
C ASP A 291 -22.31 -30.40 12.59
N GLU A 292 -21.10 -30.93 12.48
CA GLU A 292 -20.85 -32.37 12.32
C GLU A 292 -21.15 -33.10 13.65
N GLU A 293 -22.39 -33.07 14.12
CA GLU A 293 -22.89 -33.94 15.19
C GLU A 293 -24.31 -34.40 14.82
N ASN A 294 -24.41 -35.47 14.02
CA ASN A 294 -25.50 -36.47 14.04
C ASN A 294 -25.24 -37.59 13.01
N ASP A 295 -24.08 -38.25 13.10
CA ASP A 295 -23.91 -39.63 12.59
C ASP A 295 -23.67 -40.55 13.80
N GLU A 296 -24.60 -40.54 14.75
CA GLU A 296 -24.80 -41.66 15.66
C GLU A 296 -26.15 -42.31 15.34
N ASN A 297 -26.07 -43.59 14.96
CA ASN A 297 -27.11 -44.61 14.87
C ASN A 297 -27.94 -44.64 13.58
N VAL A 298 -27.55 -45.50 12.64
CA VAL A 298 -28.31 -46.73 12.30
C VAL A 298 -27.32 -47.79 11.78
N ASP A 299 -27.09 -48.85 12.55
CA ASP A 299 -27.26 -50.22 12.05
C ASP A 299 -27.20 -51.18 13.25
N ASP A 300 -28.40 -51.63 13.62
CA ASP A 300 -28.69 -52.63 14.62
C ASP A 300 -28.09 -54.00 14.26
N GLU A 301 -27.66 -54.70 15.32
CA GLU A 301 -27.83 -56.13 15.59
C GLU A 301 -27.84 -57.13 14.41
N GLU A 302 -26.85 -58.03 14.37
CA GLU A 302 -27.07 -59.47 14.55
C GLU A 302 -25.79 -60.32 14.37
N LYS A 303 -25.70 -61.37 15.22
CA LYS A 303 -24.93 -62.64 15.11
C LYS A 303 -23.48 -62.63 15.57
N GLU A 304 -22.98 -63.61 16.31
CA GLU A 304 -23.57 -64.79 16.97
C GLU A 304 -22.47 -65.30 17.92
N ASN A 305 -22.86 -65.75 19.11
CA ASN A 305 -22.02 -66.58 19.96
C ASN A 305 -21.70 -67.90 19.24
N VAL A 306 -20.43 -68.26 19.16
CA VAL A 306 -20.01 -69.66 19.05
C VAL A 306 -18.95 -69.91 20.11
N GLU A 307 -19.41 -70.58 21.18
CA GLU A 307 -18.58 -71.45 22.01
C GLU A 307 -18.05 -72.58 21.12
N ASP A 308 -16.75 -72.83 21.12
CA ASP A 308 -16.22 -74.16 20.79
C ASP A 308 -15.19 -74.52 21.86
N VAL A 309 -15.56 -75.54 22.62
CA VAL A 309 -14.78 -76.25 23.61
C VAL A 309 -14.50 -77.64 23.02
N ASP A 310 -13.21 -77.97 23.00
CA ASP A 310 -12.60 -79.29 23.12
C ASP A 310 -12.41 -80.24 21.91
N GLU A 311 -11.16 -80.76 21.93
CA GLU A 311 -10.71 -82.15 21.72
C GLU A 311 -9.79 -82.48 20.51
N ASP A 312 -8.61 -82.99 20.91
CA ASP A 312 -7.73 -84.00 20.30
C ASP A 312 -6.76 -83.65 19.15
N GLU A 313 -5.48 -83.45 19.49
CA GLU A 313 -4.35 -84.40 19.26
C GLU A 313 -3.05 -83.93 19.96
#